data_AF-A0A7X8YB58-F1
#
_entry.id   AF-A0A7X8YB58-F1
#
_cell.length_a   1.000
_cell.length_b   1.000
_cell.length_c   1.000
_cell.angle_alpha   90.00
_cell.angle_beta   90.00
_cell.angle_gamma   90.00
#
_symmetry.space_group_name_H-M   'P 1'
#
loop_
_entity.id
_entity.type
_entity.pdbx_description
1 polymer ?
#
loop_
_entity_poly.entity_id
_entity_poly.type
_entity_poly.pdbx_seq_one_letter_code
_entity_poly.pdbx_strand_id
1 'polypeptide(L)'
;MNSTTIAAPTAELTPTQIRGLKLAKDGDLYPQDAKRWTHLNATVTYARSDRFKERPIKVKFITAATLEQLREQGLVRGLNPDVSTADSAHAITMAGKMWLLKHK
;
A
#
# COMPACT_ATOMS: atom_id res chain seq x y z
N MET A 1 11.35 19.19 -20.40
CA MET A 1 11.12 19.17 -18.94
C MET A 1 9.62 18.98 -18.74
N ASN A 2 9.18 17.74 -18.53
CA ASN A 2 7.75 17.43 -18.48
C ASN A 2 7.31 17.51 -17.03
N SER A 3 6.69 18.64 -16.68
CA SER A 3 6.11 18.86 -15.36
C SER A 3 4.87 17.98 -15.22
N THR A 4 5.01 16.83 -14.58
CA THR A 4 3.87 16.00 -14.17
C THR A 4 3.06 16.78 -13.15
N THR A 5 1.96 17.39 -13.59
CA THR A 5 0.97 18.02 -12.73
C THR A 5 0.41 16.97 -11.78
N ILE A 6 0.82 17.02 -10.51
CA ILE A 6 0.25 16.19 -9.45
C ILE A 6 -1.14 16.75 -9.16
N ALA A 7 -2.18 16.18 -9.77
CA ALA A 7 -3.55 16.48 -9.41
C ALA A 7 -3.75 16.16 -7.93
N ALA A 8 -4.25 17.12 -7.16
CA ALA A 8 -4.62 16.88 -5.77
C ALA A 8 -5.69 15.77 -5.71
N PRO A 9 -5.58 14.78 -4.81
CA PRO A 9 -6.54 13.69 -4.72
C PRO A 9 -7.85 14.22 -4.12
N THR A 10 -8.77 14.65 -4.99
CA THR A 10 -10.15 15.04 -4.68
C THR A 10 -11.15 13.89 -4.81
N ALA A 11 -10.70 12.69 -5.21
CA ALA A 11 -11.57 11.52 -5.41
C ALA A 11 -11.79 10.74 -4.10
N GLU A 12 -13.04 10.32 -3.87
CA GLU A 12 -13.41 9.39 -2.80
C GLU A 12 -12.78 8.02 -3.07
N LEU A 13 -11.96 7.54 -2.13
CA LEU A 13 -11.31 6.24 -2.28
C LEU A 13 -12.29 5.10 -2.01
N THR A 14 -12.22 4.05 -2.82
CA THR A 14 -12.96 2.82 -2.55
C THR A 14 -12.46 2.16 -1.25
N PRO A 15 -13.27 1.32 -0.58
CA PRO A 15 -12.83 0.61 0.62
C PRO A 15 -11.55 -0.22 0.43
N THR A 16 -11.32 -0.75 -0.78
CA THR A 16 -10.09 -1.49 -1.11
C THR A 16 -8.87 -0.57 -1.20
N GLN A 17 -9.01 0.60 -1.82
CA GLN A 17 -7.96 1.62 -1.87
C GLN A 17 -7.64 2.16 -0.48
N ILE A 18 -8.66 2.41 0.36
CA ILE A 18 -8.45 2.84 1.76
C ILE A 18 -7.67 1.79 2.54
N ARG A 19 -8.03 0.50 2.43
CA ARG A 19 -7.27 -0.59 3.07
C ARG A 19 -5.84 -0.64 2.57
N GLY A 20 -5.62 -0.44 1.28
CA GLY A 20 -4.28 -0.38 0.70
C GLY A 20 -3.44 0.77 1.19
N LEU A 21 -4.03 1.96 1.27
CA LEU A 21 -3.37 3.14 1.79
C LEU A 21 -3.06 3.01 3.29
N LYS A 22 -3.96 2.38 4.07
CA LYS A 22 -3.70 2.02 5.46
C LYS A 22 -2.54 1.03 5.59
N LEU A 23 -2.46 0.03 4.70
CA LEU A 23 -1.31 -0.89 4.67
C LEU A 23 0.00 -0.15 4.36
N ALA A 24 0.01 0.72 3.35
CA ALA A 24 1.18 1.53 3.00
C ALA A 24 1.61 2.53 4.10
N LYS A 25 0.68 2.94 4.97
CA LYS A 25 0.98 3.75 6.15
C LYS A 25 1.76 2.94 7.20
N ASP A 26 1.45 1.65 7.33
CA ASP A 26 2.08 0.77 8.32
C ASP A 26 3.50 0.32 7.89
N GLY A 27 3.85 0.51 6.62
CA GLY A 27 5.21 0.29 6.09
C GLY A 27 5.24 0.23 4.56
N ASP A 28 6.44 0.17 4.00
CA ASP A 28 6.62 0.08 2.55
C ASP A 28 6.09 -1.24 1.98
N LEU A 29 5.65 -1.19 0.74
CA LEU A 29 5.05 -2.30 0.01
C LEU A 29 6.05 -2.86 -1.00
N TYR A 30 6.28 -4.15 -0.93
CA TYR A 30 7.18 -4.92 -1.77
C TYR A 30 6.37 -5.91 -2.62
N PRO A 31 6.80 -6.17 -3.86
CA PRO A 31 6.14 -7.14 -4.71
C PRO A 31 6.25 -8.55 -4.11
N GLN A 32 5.20 -9.34 -4.33
CA GLN A 32 5.05 -10.73 -3.89
C GLN A 32 4.48 -11.56 -5.03
N ASP A 33 4.48 -12.89 -4.82
CA ASP A 33 3.84 -13.82 -5.74
C ASP A 33 2.37 -13.49 -6.02
N ALA A 34 1.91 -13.85 -7.22
CA ALA A 34 0.55 -13.63 -7.70
C ALA A 34 0.13 -12.15 -7.75
N LYS A 35 1.05 -11.25 -8.11
CA LYS A 35 0.78 -9.80 -8.30
C LYS A 35 0.25 -9.11 -7.04
N ARG A 36 0.73 -9.56 -5.88
CA ARG A 36 0.38 -9.02 -4.57
C ARG A 36 1.50 -8.15 -4.04
N TRP A 37 1.14 -7.23 -3.15
CA TRP A 37 2.06 -6.28 -2.54
C TRP A 37 1.81 -6.21 -1.04
N THR A 38 2.85 -6.38 -0.25
CA THR A 38 2.82 -6.35 1.22
C THR A 38 4.20 -5.98 1.77
N HIS A 39 4.38 -5.95 3.09
CA HIS A 39 5.69 -5.67 3.70
C HIS A 39 6.70 -6.80 3.43
N LEU A 40 7.99 -6.45 3.31
CA LEU A 40 9.08 -7.35 2.91
C LEU A 40 9.13 -8.68 3.71
N ASN A 41 8.81 -8.64 4.99
CA ASN A 41 8.85 -9.80 5.90
C ASN A 41 7.47 -10.09 6.50
N ALA A 42 6.39 -9.86 5.74
CA ALA A 42 5.04 -10.10 6.25
C ALA A 42 4.78 -11.61 6.42
N THR A 43 4.74 -12.07 7.66
CA THR A 43 4.46 -13.46 8.01
C THR A 43 3.07 -13.62 8.61
N VAL A 44 2.50 -14.82 8.51
CA VAL A 44 1.27 -15.17 9.23
C VAL A 44 1.53 -15.10 10.73
N THR A 45 0.71 -14.34 11.45
CA THR A 45 0.80 -14.18 12.90
C THR A 45 -0.48 -14.68 13.57
N TYR A 46 -0.48 -14.76 14.90
CA TYR A 46 -1.62 -15.18 15.71
C TYR A 46 -1.94 -14.13 16.76
N ALA A 47 -3.18 -14.10 17.23
CA ALA A 47 -3.54 -13.21 18.34
C ALA A 47 -2.75 -13.62 19.59
N ARG A 48 -2.34 -12.64 20.41
CA ARG A 48 -1.60 -12.91 21.66
C ARG A 48 -2.37 -13.82 22.62
N SER A 49 -3.71 -13.78 22.58
CA SER A 49 -4.59 -14.64 23.36
C SER A 49 -4.74 -16.06 22.80
N ASP A 50 -4.41 -16.28 21.52
CA ASP A 50 -4.50 -17.57 20.86
C ASP A 50 -3.24 -18.40 21.12
N ARG A 51 -3.21 -19.05 22.29
CA ARG A 51 -2.07 -19.85 22.74
C ARG A 51 -1.83 -21.07 21.85
N PHE A 52 -2.88 -21.58 21.23
CA PHE A 52 -2.82 -22.80 20.41
C PHE A 52 -2.58 -22.51 18.93
N LYS A 53 -2.54 -21.23 18.53
CA LYS A 53 -2.34 -20.81 17.14
C LYS A 53 -3.39 -21.41 16.19
N GLU A 54 -4.63 -21.52 16.66
CA GLU A 54 -5.73 -22.11 15.90
C GLU A 54 -6.25 -21.17 14.82
N ARG A 55 -6.10 -19.85 15.03
CA ARG A 55 -6.70 -18.82 14.18
C ARG A 55 -5.61 -17.93 13.55
N PRO A 56 -5.02 -18.36 12.42
CA PRO A 56 -4.02 -17.57 11.73
C PRO A 56 -4.59 -16.24 11.22
N ILE A 57 -3.88 -15.14 11.52
CA ILE A 57 -4.16 -13.82 10.98
C ILE A 57 -3.52 -13.75 9.59
N LYS A 58 -4.37 -13.62 8.57
CA LYS A 58 -3.92 -13.51 7.17
C LYS A 58 -3.04 -12.28 7.00
N VAL A 59 -1.94 -12.46 6.28
CA VAL A 59 -1.10 -11.35 5.80
C VAL A 59 -1.95 -10.45 4.93
N LYS A 60 -2.01 -9.16 5.30
CA LYS A 60 -2.68 -8.14 4.49
C LYS A 60 -1.85 -7.88 3.24
N PHE A 61 -2.51 -7.71 2.12
CA PHE A 61 -1.86 -7.37 0.86
C PHE A 61 -2.79 -6.48 0.03
N ILE A 62 -2.22 -5.87 -1.00
CA ILE A 62 -2.98 -5.27 -2.09
C ILE A 62 -2.62 -5.88 -3.43
N THR A 63 -3.50 -5.74 -4.42
CA THR A 63 -3.23 -6.14 -5.80
C THR A 63 -2.41 -5.08 -6.52
N ALA A 64 -1.68 -5.48 -7.57
CA ALA A 64 -1.02 -4.54 -8.47
C ALA A 64 -1.95 -3.45 -9.00
N ALA A 65 -3.22 -3.79 -9.31
CA ALA A 65 -4.22 -2.82 -9.76
C ALA A 65 -4.53 -1.76 -8.70
N THR A 66 -4.63 -2.15 -7.42
CA THR A 66 -4.89 -1.20 -6.33
C THR A 66 -3.68 -0.30 -6.09
N LEU A 67 -2.47 -0.86 -6.17
CA LEU A 67 -1.23 -0.10 -6.04
C LEU A 67 -1.11 0.96 -7.15
N GLU A 68 -1.38 0.55 -8.39
CA GLU A 68 -1.34 1.44 -9.56
C GLU A 68 -2.29 2.63 -9.38
N GLN A 69 -3.55 2.36 -9.02
CA GLN A 69 -4.54 3.42 -8.77
C GLN A 69 -4.10 4.40 -7.66
N LEU A 70 -3.53 3.89 -6.57
CA LEU A 70 -3.02 4.75 -5.50
C LEU A 70 -1.80 5.58 -5.95
N ARG A 71 -0.99 5.03 -6.87
CA ARG A 71 0.18 5.73 -7.44
C ARG A 71 -0.25 6.82 -8.41
N GLU A 72 -1.20 6.54 -9.30
CA GLU A 72 -1.78 7.52 -10.24
C GLU A 72 -2.37 8.72 -9.49
N GLN A 73 -2.92 8.50 -8.29
CA GLN A 73 -3.44 9.54 -7.40
C GLN A 73 -2.36 10.23 -6.56
N GLY A 74 -1.09 9.87 -6.71
CA GLY A 74 0.04 10.44 -5.95
C GLY A 74 0.03 10.09 -4.45
N LEU A 75 -0.73 9.08 -4.02
CA LEU A 75 -0.86 8.67 -2.62
C LEU A 75 0.25 7.71 -2.19
N VAL A 76 0.84 7.00 -3.15
CA VAL A 76 2.06 6.18 -2.98
C VAL A 76 3.06 6.50 -4.09
N ARG A 77 4.34 6.22 -3.85
CA ARG A 77 5.42 6.41 -4.83
C ARG A 77 6.38 5.22 -4.83
N GLY A 78 6.96 4.91 -5.99
CA GLY A 78 8.08 3.98 -6.07
C GLY A 78 9.31 4.51 -5.34
N LEU A 79 10.10 3.62 -4.75
CA LEU A 79 11.29 3.94 -3.98
C LEU A 79 12.57 3.88 -4.81
N ASN A 80 12.59 3.02 -5.82
CA ASN A 80 13.70 2.90 -6.76
C ASN A 80 13.25 3.35 -8.16
N PRO A 81 13.75 4.49 -8.67
CA PRO A 81 13.39 5.00 -9.99
C PRO A 81 14.08 4.24 -11.14
N ASP A 82 15.16 3.51 -10.85
CA ASP A 82 15.94 2.76 -11.84
C ASP A 82 15.37 1.35 -12.10
N VAL A 83 14.37 0.96 -11.32
CA VAL A 83 13.70 -0.34 -11.39
C VAL A 83 12.28 -0.14 -11.93
N SER A 84 11.81 -1.10 -12.71
CA SER A 84 10.45 -1.10 -13.22
C SER A 84 9.45 -0.92 -12.06
N THR A 85 8.35 -0.22 -12.31
CA THR A 85 7.32 -0.01 -11.28
C THR A 85 6.68 -1.31 -10.80
N ALA A 86 6.80 -2.40 -11.56
CA ALA A 86 6.31 -3.72 -11.15
C ALA A 86 7.21 -4.39 -10.10
N ASP A 87 8.48 -3.97 -10.01
CA ASP A 87 9.49 -4.60 -9.15
C ASP A 87 10.00 -3.65 -8.05
N SER A 88 9.78 -2.35 -8.20
CA SER A 88 10.18 -1.32 -7.25
C SER A 88 9.28 -1.31 -6.02
N ALA A 89 9.84 -1.28 -4.82
CA ALA A 89 9.08 -1.09 -3.59
C ALA A 89 8.37 0.28 -3.56
N HIS A 90 7.25 0.38 -2.86
CA HIS A 90 6.42 1.59 -2.81
C HIS A 90 6.20 2.10 -1.38
N ALA A 91 6.32 3.40 -1.19
CA ALA A 91 6.07 4.08 0.08
C ALA A 91 4.87 5.02 0.00
N ILE A 92 4.17 5.21 1.12
CA ILE A 92 3.11 6.23 1.24
C ILE A 92 3.70 7.65 1.12
N THR A 93 3.03 8.51 0.36
CA THR A 93 3.41 9.92 0.24
C THR A 93 2.82 10.75 1.38
N MET A 94 3.25 12.01 1.52
CA MET A 94 2.61 12.95 2.44
C MET A 94 1.14 13.20 2.07
N ALA A 95 0.80 13.23 0.78
CA ALA A 95 -0.59 13.35 0.32
C ALA A 95 -1.43 12.15 0.80
N GLY A 96 -0.89 10.93 0.71
CA GLY A 96 -1.49 9.71 1.26
C GLY A 96 -1.77 9.80 2.76
N LYS A 97 -0.76 10.23 3.55
CA LYS A 97 -0.91 10.39 5.00
C LYS A 97 -1.97 11.44 5.36
N MET A 98 -1.96 12.58 4.67
CA MET A 98 -2.93 13.66 4.90
C MET A 98 -4.35 13.24 4.49
N TRP A 99 -4.50 12.45 3.42
CA TRP A 99 -5.79 11.92 3.02
C TRP A 99 -6.38 11.01 4.11
N LEU A 100 -5.60 10.07 4.66
CA LEU A 100 -6.02 9.21 5.77
C LEU A 100 -6.35 9.98 7.05
N LEU A 101 -5.65 11.08 7.32
CA LEU A 101 -5.92 11.93 8.48
C LEU A 101 -7.28 12.63 8.38
N LYS A 102 -7.65 13.07 7.16
CA LYS A 102 -8.93 13.75 6.88
C LYS A 102 -10.13 12.80 6.85
N HIS A 103 -9.93 11.52 6.51
CA HIS A 103 -11.00 10.53 6.29
C HIS A 103 -10.92 9.37 7.28
N LYS A 104 -10.83 9.68 8.59
CA LYS A 104 -10.67 8.69 9.67
C LYS A 104 -11.82 7.69 9.75
#